data_AF-A0A2V5VWE0-F1
#
_entry.id   AF-A0A2V5VWE0-F1
#
_cell.length_a   1.000
_cell.length_b   1.000
_cell.length_c   1.000
_cell.angle_alpha   90.00
_cell.angle_beta   90.00
_cell.angle_gamma   90.00
#
_symmetry.space_group_name_H-M   'P 1'
#
loop_
_entity.id
_entity.type
_entity.pdbx_description
1 polymer ?
#
loop_
_entity_poly.entity_id
_entity_poly.type
_entity_poly.pdbx_seq_one_letter_code
_entity_poly.pdbx_strand_id
1 'polypeptide(L)'
;MLVHEQTQGLCEPAFISIWETAPLAYEGVMLRSRKILISLALITFATAITLFLLFKTQHEPTYQDRPLSYWFTQLPVTPVLFPPQDVYSVNVVGFMNVGGQQYGNTALGDTNAIEALQFFGTNAVPLLLRKLQERDFMIEKEVSKIASQAGVRSLPFRKADLERYQAVTGLINLKSLPPDALQLISVLSTNSHQEIAWAASYVLKRRAAISTAEKGQLNR
;
A
#
# COMPACT_ATOMS: atom_id res chain seq x y z
N MET A 1 12.60 95.57 67.99
CA MET A 1 11.79 96.25 66.94
C MET A 1 12.10 95.53 65.64
N LEU A 2 11.05 95.00 65.00
CA LEU A 2 10.90 94.46 63.64
C LEU A 2 12.15 94.24 62.78
N VAL A 3 12.18 93.13 62.05
CA VAL A 3 12.24 93.06 60.56
C VAL A 3 12.89 91.73 60.12
N HIS A 4 12.10 90.94 59.37
CA HIS A 4 12.43 90.08 58.22
C HIS A 4 13.56 89.03 58.36
N GLU A 5 13.52 87.88 57.69
CA GLU A 5 12.55 87.12 56.89
C GLU A 5 13.27 85.79 56.64
N GLN A 6 12.51 84.70 56.64
CA GLN A 6 13.04 83.36 56.83
C GLN A 6 13.90 82.84 55.68
N THR A 7 14.90 82.11 56.14
CA THR A 7 15.88 81.26 55.46
C THR A 7 15.29 80.11 54.66
N GLN A 8 15.91 79.89 53.50
CA GLN A 8 16.48 78.62 53.02
C GLN A 8 15.59 77.36 52.99
N GLY A 9 15.44 76.81 51.78
CA GLY A 9 14.92 75.47 51.55
C GLY A 9 15.14 75.03 50.11
N LEU A 10 16.41 74.87 49.72
CA LEU A 10 16.79 74.07 48.55
C LEU A 10 16.46 72.60 48.85
N CYS A 11 15.48 72.02 48.13
CA CYS A 11 15.42 70.61 47.73
C CYS A 11 14.09 70.33 47.04
N GLU A 12 14.11 70.16 45.72
CA GLU A 12 13.51 69.01 45.02
C GLU A 12 13.87 69.08 43.53
N PRO A 13 14.59 68.10 42.95
CA PRO A 13 14.63 67.94 41.51
C PRO A 13 13.29 67.34 41.06
N ALA A 14 12.58 68.08 40.22
CA ALA A 14 11.41 67.59 39.50
C ALA A 14 11.80 66.31 38.72
N PHE A 15 11.34 65.17 39.20
CA PHE A 15 11.32 63.90 38.49
C PHE A 15 10.33 64.04 37.33
N ILE A 16 10.77 64.68 36.24
CA ILE A 16 10.05 64.65 34.97
C ILE A 16 10.29 63.25 34.42
N SER A 17 9.32 62.40 34.69
CA SER A 17 9.12 61.13 34.06
C SER A 17 9.09 61.26 32.54
N ILE A 18 10.18 60.86 31.92
CA ILE A 18 10.25 60.56 30.49
C ILE A 18 9.54 59.20 30.30
N TRP A 19 8.21 59.15 30.44
CA TRP A 19 7.41 58.20 29.65
C TRP A 19 7.20 58.83 28.29
N GLU A 20 8.32 58.86 27.60
CA GLU A 20 8.48 58.82 26.17
C GLU A 20 7.29 58.15 25.50
N THR A 21 6.60 58.96 24.72
CA THR A 21 5.72 58.59 23.62
C THR A 21 6.23 57.36 22.87
N ALA A 22 5.66 56.19 23.17
CA ALA A 22 5.73 55.04 22.28
C ALA A 22 4.39 54.29 22.20
N PRO A 23 3.31 54.90 21.67
CA PRO A 23 2.34 54.13 20.93
C PRO A 23 2.72 54.17 19.43
N LEU A 24 2.49 53.06 18.71
CA LEU A 24 2.31 52.99 17.24
C LEU A 24 3.48 52.54 16.34
N ALA A 25 4.52 51.85 16.83
CA ALA A 25 5.52 51.22 15.94
C ALA A 25 5.52 49.68 15.90
N TYR A 26 4.57 49.00 16.55
CA TYR A 26 4.57 47.53 16.63
C TYR A 26 3.53 46.83 15.73
N GLU A 27 2.54 47.55 15.18
CA GLU A 27 1.50 46.91 14.35
C GLU A 27 1.97 46.58 12.92
N GLY A 28 2.89 47.37 12.35
CA GLY A 28 3.38 47.16 10.98
C GLY A 28 4.31 45.96 10.81
N VAL A 29 5.12 45.63 11.83
CA VAL A 29 6.11 44.55 11.78
C VAL A 29 5.47 43.18 11.98
N MET A 30 4.46 43.07 12.85
CA MET A 30 3.74 41.82 13.12
C MET A 30 2.91 41.33 11.92
N LEU A 31 2.38 42.22 11.08
CA LEU A 31 1.64 41.83 9.87
C LEU A 31 2.55 41.29 8.77
N ARG A 32 3.77 41.82 8.65
CA ARG A 32 4.75 41.37 7.63
C ARG A 32 5.35 40.01 7.99
N SER A 33 5.66 39.76 9.26
CA SER A 33 6.17 38.47 9.74
C SER A 33 5.11 37.35 9.63
N ARG A 34 3.83 37.65 9.91
CA ARG A 34 2.73 36.70 9.68
C ARG A 34 2.57 36.30 8.22
N LYS A 35 2.64 37.25 7.28
CA LYS A 35 2.58 36.95 5.84
C LYS A 35 3.77 36.10 5.39
N ILE A 36 4.97 36.37 5.91
CA ILE A 36 6.16 35.56 5.61
C ILE A 36 5.99 34.13 6.15
N LEU A 37 5.55 33.96 7.40
CA LEU A 37 5.32 32.64 8.00
C LEU A 37 4.23 31.84 7.26
N ILE A 38 3.13 32.48 6.86
CA ILE A 38 2.06 31.84 6.06
C ILE A 38 2.60 31.42 4.70
N SER A 39 3.40 32.26 4.03
CA SER A 39 3.99 31.93 2.73
C SER A 39 4.97 30.75 2.83
N LEU A 40 5.79 30.70 3.89
CA LEU A 40 6.71 29.60 4.13
C LEU A 40 5.96 28.30 4.40
N ALA A 41 4.90 28.34 5.21
CA ALA A 41 4.06 27.19 5.51
C ALA A 41 3.32 26.66 4.27
N LEU A 42 2.86 27.55 3.38
CA LEU A 42 2.24 27.15 2.11
C LEU A 42 3.25 26.49 1.17
N ILE A 43 4.48 27.00 1.10
CA ILE A 43 5.55 26.42 0.28
C ILE A 43 5.93 25.03 0.81
N THR A 44 6.11 24.87 2.12
CA THR A 44 6.45 23.55 2.71
C THR A 44 5.31 22.55 2.56
N PHE A 45 4.07 22.99 2.67
CA PHE A 45 2.90 22.15 2.43
C PHE A 45 2.80 21.75 0.95
N ALA A 46 3.01 22.69 0.02
CA ALA A 46 3.01 22.42 -1.40
C ALA A 46 4.14 21.45 -1.79
N THR A 47 5.36 21.64 -1.29
CA THR A 47 6.49 20.73 -1.56
C THR A 47 6.26 19.35 -0.95
N ALA A 48 5.69 19.27 0.26
CA ALA A 48 5.30 18.01 0.86
C ALA A 48 4.22 17.27 0.04
N ILE A 49 3.23 18.00 -0.48
CA ILE A 49 2.23 17.43 -1.40
C ILE A 49 2.88 16.97 -2.70
N THR A 50 3.77 17.76 -3.30
CA THR A 50 4.45 17.39 -4.54
C THR A 50 5.32 16.14 -4.33
N LEU A 51 6.09 16.09 -3.26
CA LEU A 51 6.87 14.90 -2.88
C LEU A 51 5.96 13.70 -2.64
N PHE A 52 4.85 13.87 -1.90
CA PHE A 52 3.88 12.82 -1.65
C PHE A 52 3.27 12.28 -2.96
N LEU A 53 2.91 13.16 -3.90
CA LEU A 53 2.39 12.76 -5.21
C LEU A 53 3.45 12.05 -6.05
N LEU A 54 4.69 12.53 -6.06
CA LEU A 54 5.80 11.86 -6.76
C LEU A 54 6.10 10.47 -6.19
N PHE A 55 6.11 10.30 -4.86
CA PHE A 55 6.30 9.00 -4.22
C PHE A 55 5.11 8.05 -4.43
N LYS A 56 3.89 8.57 -4.57
CA LYS A 56 2.70 7.76 -4.88
C LYS A 56 2.66 7.30 -6.34
N THR A 57 3.41 7.97 -7.22
CA THR A 57 3.50 7.65 -8.65
C THR A 57 4.59 6.59 -8.90
N GLN A 58 4.61 5.51 -8.11
CA GLN A 58 5.31 4.31 -8.52
C GLN A 58 4.53 3.71 -9.69
N HIS A 59 5.02 3.96 -10.90
CA HIS A 59 4.49 3.33 -12.10
C HIS A 59 4.62 1.82 -11.92
N GLU A 60 3.53 1.11 -12.15
CA GLU A 60 3.53 -0.35 -12.10
C GLU A 60 4.62 -0.89 -13.03
N PRO A 61 5.51 -1.79 -12.55
CA PRO A 61 6.59 -2.29 -13.39
C PRO A 61 6.03 -3.01 -14.62
N THR A 62 6.70 -2.86 -15.75
CA THR A 62 6.29 -3.44 -17.03
C THR A 62 7.27 -4.51 -17.51
N TYR A 63 6.75 -5.50 -18.23
CA TYR A 63 7.49 -6.54 -18.94
C TYR A 63 6.85 -6.68 -20.32
N GLN A 64 7.64 -6.56 -21.39
CA GLN A 64 7.16 -6.51 -22.78
C GLN A 64 6.02 -5.48 -22.97
N ASP A 65 6.21 -4.26 -22.45
CA ASP A 65 5.25 -3.15 -22.51
C ASP A 65 3.87 -3.43 -21.87
N ARG A 66 3.78 -4.49 -21.04
CA ARG A 66 2.58 -4.85 -20.29
C ARG A 66 2.85 -4.74 -18.79
N PRO A 67 1.92 -4.15 -18.02
CA PRO A 67 2.10 -3.98 -16.58
C PRO A 67 2.01 -5.29 -15.81
N LEU A 68 2.57 -5.34 -14.60
CA LEU A 68 2.48 -6.49 -13.70
C LEU A 68 1.02 -6.98 -13.49
N SER A 69 0.06 -6.08 -13.34
CA SER A 69 -1.36 -6.38 -13.19
C SER A 69 -1.93 -7.15 -14.38
N TYR A 70 -1.52 -6.79 -15.59
CA TYR A 70 -1.86 -7.54 -16.80
C TYR A 70 -1.33 -8.97 -16.70
N TRP A 71 -0.04 -9.14 -16.42
CA TRP A 71 0.57 -10.48 -16.31
C TRP A 71 -0.02 -11.32 -15.19
N PHE A 72 -0.42 -10.68 -14.09
CA PHE A 72 -1.13 -11.34 -12.99
C PHE A 72 -2.45 -11.97 -13.48
N THR A 73 -3.24 -11.28 -14.31
CA THR A 73 -4.49 -11.85 -14.84
C THR A 73 -4.27 -13.10 -15.70
N GLN A 74 -3.09 -13.22 -16.29
CA GLN A 74 -2.69 -14.35 -17.15
C GLN A 74 -2.12 -15.52 -16.36
N LEU A 75 -1.80 -15.35 -15.07
CA LEU A 75 -1.30 -16.44 -14.24
C LEU A 75 -2.35 -17.55 -14.13
N PRO A 76 -1.96 -18.82 -14.31
CA PRO A 76 -2.89 -19.92 -14.10
C PRO A 76 -3.32 -19.96 -12.63
N VAL A 77 -4.47 -20.56 -12.39
CA VAL A 77 -5.03 -20.67 -11.04
C VAL A 77 -4.49 -21.93 -10.38
N THR A 78 -4.05 -21.83 -9.13
CA THR A 78 -3.78 -23.03 -8.32
C THR A 78 -4.87 -23.14 -7.27
N PRO A 79 -5.93 -23.93 -7.53
CA PRO A 79 -7.01 -24.12 -6.57
C PRO A 79 -6.42 -24.73 -5.30
N VAL A 80 -6.63 -24.07 -4.18
CA VAL A 80 -6.25 -24.62 -2.89
C VAL A 80 -7.47 -25.34 -2.34
N LEU A 81 -7.68 -26.57 -2.79
CA LEU A 81 -8.74 -27.46 -2.33
C LEU A 81 -8.30 -28.13 -1.04
N PHE A 82 -8.95 -27.83 0.09
CA PHE A 82 -8.51 -28.29 1.41
C PHE A 82 -9.66 -28.75 2.33
N PRO A 83 -9.38 -29.57 3.37
CA PRO A 83 -8.08 -29.68 4.04
C PRO A 83 -6.97 -30.34 3.19
N PRO A 84 -5.72 -29.86 3.28
CA PRO A 84 -4.55 -30.47 2.64
C PRO A 84 -4.37 -31.81 3.28
N GLN A 85 -4.66 -32.88 2.57
CA GLN A 85 -4.11 -34.17 2.97
C GLN A 85 -2.71 -34.32 2.37
N ASP A 86 -2.50 -33.90 1.11
CA ASP A 86 -1.24 -34.07 0.40
C ASP A 86 -0.78 -32.82 -0.39
N VAL A 87 0.54 -32.57 -0.45
CA VAL A 87 1.19 -31.48 -1.23
C VAL A 87 1.18 -31.77 -2.75
N TYR A 88 0.65 -32.92 -3.16
CA TYR A 88 0.79 -33.48 -4.50
C TYR A 88 -0.49 -33.50 -5.35
N SER A 89 -1.65 -33.17 -4.79
CA SER A 89 -2.95 -33.46 -5.45
C SER A 89 -3.60 -32.30 -6.21
N VAL A 90 -2.98 -31.12 -6.30
CA VAL A 90 -3.53 -30.05 -7.16
C VAL A 90 -2.46 -29.57 -8.13
N ASN A 91 -2.52 -30.13 -9.35
CA ASN A 91 -1.86 -29.59 -10.52
C ASN A 91 -2.27 -28.12 -10.69
N VAL A 92 -1.35 -27.28 -11.17
CA VAL A 92 -1.65 -25.92 -11.63
C VAL A 92 -2.83 -26.02 -12.62
N VAL A 93 -4.01 -25.56 -12.23
CA VAL A 93 -5.22 -25.67 -13.03
C VAL A 93 -5.23 -24.48 -13.98
N GLY A 94 -5.28 -24.74 -15.29
CA GLY A 94 -5.05 -23.76 -16.35
C GLY A 94 -5.81 -22.45 -16.18
N PHE A 95 -6.99 -22.34 -16.78
CA PHE A 95 -7.80 -21.13 -16.74
C PHE A 95 -9.20 -21.43 -16.21
N MET A 96 -9.84 -20.41 -15.66
CA MET A 96 -11.25 -20.44 -15.27
C MET A 96 -11.99 -19.27 -15.91
N ASN A 97 -13.21 -19.51 -16.36
CA ASN A 97 -14.14 -18.47 -16.79
C ASN A 97 -15.35 -18.48 -15.85
N VAL A 98 -15.51 -17.41 -15.07
CA VAL A 98 -16.60 -17.27 -14.09
C VAL A 98 -17.20 -15.89 -14.24
N GLY A 99 -18.51 -15.81 -14.48
CA GLY A 99 -19.22 -14.54 -14.62
C GLY A 99 -18.75 -13.69 -15.80
N GLY A 100 -18.26 -14.32 -16.88
CA GLY A 100 -17.67 -13.62 -18.03
C GLY A 100 -16.28 -13.04 -17.75
N GLN A 101 -15.67 -13.34 -16.61
CA GLN A 101 -14.30 -12.99 -16.26
C GLN A 101 -13.37 -14.18 -16.46
N GLN A 102 -12.25 -13.94 -17.15
CA GLN A 102 -11.20 -14.93 -17.34
C GLN A 102 -10.10 -14.78 -16.28
N TYR A 103 -9.64 -15.93 -15.78
CA TYR A 103 -8.54 -16.07 -14.83
C TYR A 103 -7.57 -17.09 -15.42
N GLY A 104 -6.34 -16.68 -15.69
CA GLY A 104 -5.35 -17.50 -16.38
C GLY A 104 -5.47 -17.44 -17.90
N ASN A 105 -4.35 -17.73 -18.56
CA ASN A 105 -4.30 -17.81 -20.02
C ASN A 105 -4.92 -19.14 -20.52
N THR A 106 -5.66 -19.06 -21.62
CA THR A 106 -6.26 -20.21 -22.31
C THR A 106 -5.26 -21.03 -23.12
N ALA A 107 -4.11 -20.47 -23.44
CA ALA A 107 -3.04 -21.17 -24.15
C ALA A 107 -2.34 -22.17 -23.20
N LEU A 108 -2.68 -23.46 -23.35
CA LEU A 108 -2.04 -24.52 -22.58
C LEU A 108 -0.53 -24.54 -22.85
N GLY A 109 0.26 -24.46 -21.78
CA GLY A 109 1.72 -24.46 -21.85
C GLY A 109 2.37 -23.09 -22.07
N ASP A 110 1.59 -22.01 -22.16
CA ASP A 110 2.13 -20.65 -22.19
C ASP A 110 2.70 -20.26 -20.81
N THR A 111 4.03 -20.14 -20.73
CA THR A 111 4.78 -19.76 -19.53
C THR A 111 5.04 -18.25 -19.42
N ASN A 112 4.61 -17.43 -20.39
CA ASN A 112 4.92 -15.99 -20.46
C ASN A 112 4.55 -15.25 -19.16
N ALA A 113 3.41 -15.59 -18.55
CA ALA A 113 2.99 -14.96 -17.30
C ALA A 113 3.89 -15.33 -16.11
N ILE A 114 4.40 -16.56 -16.08
CA ILE A 114 5.35 -17.02 -15.05
C ILE A 114 6.71 -16.38 -15.29
N GLU A 115 7.17 -16.29 -16.54
CA GLU A 115 8.42 -15.61 -16.92
C GLU A 115 8.39 -14.13 -16.57
N ALA A 116 7.30 -13.44 -16.90
CA ALA A 116 7.08 -12.04 -16.51
C ALA A 116 7.14 -11.88 -14.99
N LEU A 117 6.49 -12.77 -14.24
CA LEU A 117 6.53 -12.74 -12.78
C LEU A 117 7.94 -12.95 -12.23
N GLN A 118 8.70 -13.88 -12.79
CA GLN A 118 10.09 -14.11 -12.42
C GLN A 118 10.98 -12.92 -12.77
N PHE A 119 10.70 -12.21 -13.86
CA PHE A 119 11.35 -10.96 -14.22
C PHE A 119 11.07 -9.86 -13.20
N PHE A 120 9.81 -9.68 -12.79
CA PHE A 120 9.45 -8.69 -11.77
C PHE A 120 10.07 -8.99 -10.40
N GLY A 121 10.24 -10.27 -10.07
CA GLY A 121 10.87 -10.71 -8.83
C GLY A 121 10.17 -10.15 -7.60
N THR A 122 10.93 -9.51 -6.70
CA THR A 122 10.39 -8.94 -5.46
C THR A 122 9.38 -7.82 -5.69
N ASN A 123 9.39 -7.15 -6.86
CA ASN A 123 8.41 -6.12 -7.19
C ASN A 123 6.98 -6.68 -7.36
N ALA A 124 6.85 -7.99 -7.62
CA ALA A 124 5.55 -8.65 -7.70
C ALA A 124 4.94 -8.96 -6.32
N VAL A 125 5.77 -9.05 -5.28
CA VAL A 125 5.38 -9.54 -3.95
C VAL A 125 4.25 -8.70 -3.32
N PRO A 126 4.28 -7.35 -3.34
CA PRO A 126 3.20 -6.55 -2.76
C PRO A 126 1.84 -6.84 -3.40
N LEU A 127 1.79 -6.96 -4.73
CA LEU A 127 0.56 -7.29 -5.45
C LEU A 127 0.05 -8.68 -5.05
N LEU A 128 0.93 -9.68 -5.08
CA LEU A 128 0.56 -11.06 -4.76
C LEU A 128 0.07 -11.21 -3.32
N LEU A 129 0.74 -10.57 -2.35
CA LEU A 129 0.32 -10.61 -0.95
C LEU A 129 -1.01 -9.89 -0.73
N ARG A 130 -1.26 -8.79 -1.45
CA ARG A 130 -2.56 -8.12 -1.44
C ARG A 130 -3.66 -9.06 -1.97
N LYS A 131 -3.45 -9.64 -3.16
CA LYS A 131 -4.40 -10.59 -3.78
C LYS A 131 -4.62 -11.86 -2.95
N LEU A 132 -3.59 -12.33 -2.24
CA LEU A 132 -3.71 -13.44 -1.30
C LEU A 132 -4.66 -13.12 -0.12
N GLN A 133 -4.76 -11.86 0.28
CA GLN A 133 -5.55 -11.40 1.44
C GLN A 133 -6.93 -10.87 1.09
N GLU A 134 -7.16 -10.53 -0.19
CA GLU A 134 -8.40 -9.93 -0.65
C GLU A 134 -9.64 -10.79 -0.34
N ARG A 135 -10.78 -10.10 -0.25
CA ARG A 135 -12.09 -10.66 0.04
C ARG A 135 -13.11 -10.00 -0.87
N ASP A 136 -14.12 -10.76 -1.27
CA ASP A 136 -15.24 -10.21 -2.03
C ASP A 136 -16.00 -9.19 -1.18
N PHE A 137 -16.31 -8.04 -1.77
CA PHE A 137 -17.15 -7.06 -1.11
C PHE A 137 -18.62 -7.39 -1.32
N MET A 138 -19.42 -7.32 -0.25
CA MET A 138 -20.87 -7.57 -0.32
C MET A 138 -21.57 -6.68 -1.35
N ILE A 139 -21.09 -5.45 -1.54
CA ILE A 139 -21.67 -4.52 -2.52
C ILE A 139 -21.48 -5.00 -3.95
N GLU A 140 -20.33 -5.58 -4.29
CA GLU A 140 -20.07 -6.13 -5.63
C GLU A 140 -21.00 -7.29 -5.93
N LYS A 141 -21.34 -8.10 -4.91
CA LYS A 141 -22.32 -9.18 -5.03
C LYS A 141 -23.73 -8.65 -5.31
N GLU A 142 -24.17 -7.61 -4.59
CA GLU A 142 -25.48 -7.00 -4.83
C GLU A 142 -25.56 -6.31 -6.20
N VAL A 143 -24.52 -5.56 -6.58
CA VAL A 143 -24.45 -4.96 -7.92
C VAL A 143 -24.45 -6.05 -9.00
N SER A 144 -23.73 -7.15 -8.79
CA SER A 144 -23.71 -8.30 -9.71
C SER A 144 -25.08 -8.92 -9.89
N LYS A 145 -25.82 -9.08 -8.79
CA LYS A 145 -27.18 -9.62 -8.80
C LYS A 145 -28.14 -8.72 -9.57
N ILE A 146 -28.13 -7.42 -9.28
CA ILE A 146 -28.99 -6.43 -9.95
C ILE A 146 -28.67 -6.37 -11.44
N ALA A 147 -27.40 -6.29 -11.81
CA ALA A 147 -26.98 -6.22 -13.20
C ALA A 147 -27.35 -7.49 -13.98
N SER A 148 -27.21 -8.67 -13.36
CA SER A 148 -27.64 -9.94 -13.96
C SER A 148 -29.15 -9.97 -14.22
N GLN A 149 -29.95 -9.47 -13.28
CA GLN A 149 -31.40 -9.32 -13.44
C GLN A 149 -31.77 -8.33 -14.56
N ALA A 150 -30.93 -7.31 -14.78
CA ALA A 150 -31.07 -6.36 -15.89
C ALA A 150 -30.50 -6.87 -17.23
N GLY A 151 -30.05 -8.13 -17.30
CA GLY A 151 -29.51 -8.72 -18.54
C GLY A 151 -28.07 -8.31 -18.89
N VAL A 152 -27.36 -7.66 -17.97
CA VAL A 152 -25.93 -7.33 -18.14
C VAL A 152 -25.12 -8.62 -18.06
N ARG A 153 -24.39 -8.94 -19.14
CA ARG A 153 -23.68 -10.21 -19.28
C ARG A 153 -22.35 -10.28 -18.52
N SER A 154 -21.73 -9.15 -18.23
CA SER A 154 -20.43 -9.11 -17.54
C SER A 154 -20.26 -7.80 -16.78
N LEU A 155 -19.70 -7.91 -15.58
CA LEU A 155 -19.25 -6.79 -14.77
C LEU A 155 -17.76 -6.96 -14.47
N PRO A 156 -17.00 -5.88 -14.28
CA PRO A 156 -15.57 -5.93 -13.99
C PRO A 156 -15.26 -6.32 -12.54
N PHE A 157 -16.16 -7.01 -11.84
CA PHE A 157 -15.93 -7.50 -10.48
C PHE A 157 -15.22 -8.85 -10.55
N ARG A 158 -13.93 -8.84 -10.24
CA ARG A 158 -13.14 -10.07 -10.14
C ARG A 158 -13.37 -10.70 -8.77
N LYS A 159 -13.46 -12.03 -8.75
CA LYS A 159 -13.70 -12.78 -7.53
C LYS A 159 -12.40 -13.00 -6.79
N ALA A 160 -12.37 -12.63 -5.51
CA ALA A 160 -11.21 -12.69 -4.64
C ALA A 160 -10.72 -14.12 -4.43
N ASP A 161 -11.61 -15.12 -4.43
CA ASP A 161 -11.24 -16.55 -4.35
C ASP A 161 -10.32 -16.96 -5.52
N LEU A 162 -10.69 -16.59 -6.75
CA LEU A 162 -9.94 -16.92 -7.96
C LEU A 162 -8.64 -16.12 -8.07
N GLU A 163 -8.65 -14.83 -7.74
CA GLU A 163 -7.42 -14.03 -7.70
C GLU A 163 -6.48 -14.48 -6.59
N ARG A 164 -7.00 -14.99 -5.46
CA ARG A 164 -6.20 -15.64 -4.41
C ARG A 164 -5.48 -16.87 -4.97
N TYR A 165 -6.13 -17.68 -5.81
CA TYR A 165 -5.48 -18.82 -6.47
C TYR A 165 -4.40 -18.41 -7.47
N GLN A 166 -4.59 -17.30 -8.20
CA GLN A 166 -3.53 -16.73 -9.06
C GLN A 166 -2.35 -16.22 -8.22
N ALA A 167 -2.64 -15.61 -7.06
CA ALA A 167 -1.62 -15.17 -6.12
C ALA A 167 -0.80 -16.33 -5.54
N VAL A 168 -1.46 -17.46 -5.21
CA VAL A 168 -0.78 -18.69 -4.80
C VAL A 168 0.18 -19.16 -5.89
N THR A 169 -0.28 -19.26 -7.15
CA THR A 169 0.58 -19.60 -8.30
C THR A 169 1.79 -18.67 -8.36
N GLY A 170 1.58 -17.36 -8.24
CA GLY A 170 2.68 -16.42 -8.31
C GLY A 170 3.68 -16.59 -7.17
N LEU A 171 3.20 -16.70 -5.93
CA LEU A 171 4.04 -16.84 -4.75
C LEU A 171 4.85 -18.14 -4.72
N ILE A 172 4.37 -19.24 -5.31
CA ILE A 172 5.16 -20.48 -5.40
C ILE A 172 6.19 -20.46 -6.54
N ASN A 173 5.97 -19.66 -7.60
CA ASN A 173 6.83 -19.59 -8.78
C ASN A 173 7.90 -18.48 -8.72
N LEU A 174 7.80 -17.56 -7.75
CA LEU A 174 8.88 -16.59 -7.50
C LEU A 174 10.15 -17.30 -7.04
N LYS A 175 11.30 -16.91 -7.63
CA LYS A 175 12.62 -17.46 -7.30
C LYS A 175 12.95 -17.30 -5.82
N SER A 176 12.74 -16.10 -5.28
CA SER A 176 12.92 -15.80 -3.87
C SER A 176 11.74 -15.01 -3.32
N LEU A 177 11.48 -15.19 -2.02
CA LEU A 177 10.57 -14.35 -1.26
C LEU A 177 11.36 -13.65 -0.16
N PRO A 178 11.20 -12.33 0.01
CA PRO A 178 11.76 -11.60 1.14
C PRO A 178 11.35 -12.21 2.50
N PRO A 179 12.19 -12.14 3.55
CA PRO A 179 11.87 -12.71 4.86
C PRO A 179 10.59 -12.17 5.50
N ASP A 180 10.33 -10.87 5.33
CA ASP A 180 9.10 -10.19 5.76
C ASP A 180 7.86 -10.72 5.03
N ALA A 181 7.97 -11.01 3.74
CA ALA A 181 6.90 -11.65 2.98
C ALA A 181 6.61 -13.07 3.50
N LEU A 182 7.65 -13.86 3.79
CA LEU A 182 7.48 -15.19 4.41
C LEU A 182 6.85 -15.11 5.79
N GLN A 183 7.25 -14.14 6.60
CA GLN A 183 6.64 -13.88 7.91
C GLN A 183 5.16 -13.52 7.79
N LEU A 184 4.80 -12.64 6.85
CA LEU A 184 3.41 -12.30 6.61
C LEU A 184 2.59 -13.52 6.17
N ILE A 185 3.10 -14.33 5.23
CA ILE A 185 2.42 -15.56 4.80
C ILE A 185 2.26 -16.53 5.99
N SER A 186 3.25 -16.62 6.88
CA SER A 186 3.15 -17.41 8.12
C SER A 186 2.00 -16.92 9.01
N VAL A 187 1.87 -15.61 9.22
CA VAL A 187 0.74 -15.02 9.97
C VAL A 187 -0.59 -15.28 9.26
N LEU A 188 -0.63 -15.16 7.94
CA LEU A 188 -1.84 -15.42 7.16
C LEU A 188 -2.26 -16.88 7.22
N SER A 189 -1.34 -17.82 7.42
CA SER A 189 -1.65 -19.26 7.51
C SER A 189 -2.52 -19.64 8.72
N THR A 190 -2.65 -18.74 9.71
CA THR A 190 -3.52 -18.90 10.89
C THR A 190 -4.68 -17.91 10.90
N ASN A 191 -4.98 -17.28 9.76
CA ASN A 191 -6.06 -16.31 9.63
C ASN A 191 -7.43 -16.92 9.97
N SER A 192 -8.31 -16.12 10.59
CA SER A 192 -9.69 -16.56 10.89
C SER A 192 -10.52 -16.86 9.65
N HIS A 193 -10.18 -16.24 8.50
CA HIS A 193 -10.78 -16.56 7.22
C HIS A 193 -10.09 -17.80 6.63
N GLN A 194 -10.78 -18.93 6.65
CA GLN A 194 -10.22 -20.23 6.30
C GLN A 194 -9.56 -20.26 4.92
N GLU A 195 -10.15 -19.64 3.90
CA GLU A 195 -9.55 -19.61 2.56
C GLU A 195 -8.20 -18.89 2.50
N ILE A 196 -8.02 -17.83 3.30
CA ILE A 196 -6.75 -17.10 3.41
C ILE A 196 -5.72 -18.01 4.09
N ALA A 197 -6.12 -18.61 5.22
CA ALA A 197 -5.28 -19.53 5.99
C ALA A 197 -4.80 -20.71 5.16
N TRP A 198 -5.72 -21.32 4.41
CA TRP A 198 -5.45 -22.42 3.51
C TRP A 198 -4.50 -22.04 2.38
N ALA A 199 -4.76 -20.93 1.68
CA ALA A 199 -3.91 -20.47 0.59
C ALA A 199 -2.49 -20.17 1.09
N ALA A 200 -2.35 -19.47 2.21
CA ALA A 200 -1.06 -19.16 2.80
C ALA A 200 -0.31 -20.42 3.29
N SER A 201 -1.01 -21.37 3.93
CA SER A 201 -0.44 -22.65 4.35
C SER A 201 0.06 -23.47 3.15
N TYR A 202 -0.71 -23.49 2.05
CA TYR A 202 -0.30 -24.16 0.82
C TYR A 202 1.01 -23.56 0.27
N VAL A 203 1.12 -22.23 0.18
CA VAL A 203 2.32 -21.54 -0.30
C VAL A 203 3.55 -21.96 0.51
N LEU A 204 3.47 -21.95 1.84
CA LEU A 204 4.59 -22.35 2.71
C LEU A 204 4.99 -23.81 2.50
N LYS A 205 4.02 -24.73 2.52
CA LYS A 205 4.27 -26.17 2.32
C LYS A 205 4.90 -26.45 0.96
N ARG A 206 4.37 -25.84 -0.10
CA ARG A 206 4.85 -26.05 -1.47
C ARG A 206 6.27 -25.52 -1.66
N ARG A 207 6.58 -24.32 -1.15
CA ARG A 207 7.94 -23.75 -1.24
C ARG A 207 8.96 -24.56 -0.44
N ALA A 208 8.58 -25.05 0.74
CA ALA A 208 9.45 -25.93 1.53
C ALA A 208 9.76 -27.25 0.79
N ALA A 209 8.76 -27.84 0.13
CA ALA A 209 8.94 -29.03 -0.70
C ALA A 209 9.87 -28.78 -1.90
N ILE A 210 9.69 -27.67 -2.62
CA ILE A 210 10.56 -27.27 -3.75
C ILE A 210 12.01 -27.12 -3.29
N SER A 211 12.25 -26.37 -2.20
CA SER A 211 13.62 -26.19 -1.67
C SER A 211 14.28 -27.51 -1.25
N THR A 212 13.49 -28.46 -0.73
CA THR A 212 14.00 -29.78 -0.34
C THR A 212 14.36 -30.61 -1.56
N ALA A 213 13.55 -30.55 -2.63
CA ALA A 213 13.82 -31.25 -3.88
C ALA A 213 15.07 -30.71 -4.60
N GLU A 214 15.26 -29.39 -4.65
CA GLU A 214 16.45 -28.75 -5.24
C GLU A 214 17.73 -29.16 -4.51
N LYS A 215 17.71 -29.17 -3.16
CA LYS A 215 18.86 -29.63 -2.35
C LYS A 215 19.17 -31.12 -2.58
N GLY A 216 18.14 -31.94 -2.76
CA GLY A 216 18.31 -33.37 -3.06
C GLY A 216 18.92 -33.66 -4.42
N GLN A 217 18.77 -32.75 -5.40
CA GLN A 217 19.38 -32.87 -6.73
C GLN A 217 20.84 -32.41 -6.77
N LEU A 218 21.22 -31.41 -5.96
CA LEU A 218 22.61 -30.91 -5.88
C LEU A 218 23.58 -31.88 -5.17
N ASN A 219 23.05 -32.86 -4.42
CA ASN A 219 23.82 -33.86 -3.69
C ASN A 219 23.95 -35.20 -4.44
N ARG A 220 23.54 -35.29 -5.71
CA ARG A 220 23.74 -36.44 -6.59
C ARG A 220 24.73 -36.08 -7.69
#